data_AF-A0A7K7G293-F1
#
_entry.id   AF-A0A7K7G293-F1
#
_cell.length_a   1.000
_cell.length_b   1.000
_cell.length_c   1.000
_cell.angle_alpha   90.00
_cell.angle_beta   90.00
_cell.angle_gamma   90.00
#
_symmetry.space_group_name_H-M   'P 1'
#
loop_
_entity.id
_entity.type
_entity.pdbx_description
1 polymer ?
#
loop_
_entity_poly.entity_id
_entity_poly.type
_entity_poly.pdbx_seq_one_letter_code
_entity_poly.pdbx_strand_id
1 'polypeptide(L)'
;MDPDVDYERPNVETIKCVVVGDNAVGKTRLICARACNATLSQYRLLATHVPTVWAIDQYRVCQEVLERSRDVVDEVSVSLRLWDTFGDHHKDRRFAYGRSDVVVLCFSLANPNSLRHVKTMWYPEIKHFCPRTPIVLVGCQLDLRYADLDAVNRARRPLAKPIKPSDILPPERGHEVAQELGVPYYETSVVAQFGIKDVFDNAIRAALVSRRHLQFWKSHLRKMQRPLLQEPFLPPKPPPPLIQVPDAPPGLGGGPAALFQAPLCADVVFQLQGGHRVFAHRVYLATACSRFYDLFTLEGPPETLSEGDRDLSSWGRGFLSLRWELVADPVAGRERRMAVVAMDGGVRPEPLRAVLEYLYTGKLERPHGDLRQVGAVAELLEVFDLRMMVANELNQESFMNQEITKAFHVRRANRVKECLAKGVFADVVFRVDDGEVPAHKPLLIAGCDWMRAMFRGGFRESYADEVSLPGTNCACLRAVLDFLYTGVFTPTPDLDAMELLILTDRLCLPRLQAL
;
A
#
# COMPACT_ATOMS: atom_id res chain seq x y z
N MET A 1 -15.39 47.93 -38.67
CA MET A 1 -15.20 46.54 -38.24
C MET A 1 -15.91 45.70 -39.29
N ASP A 2 -15.18 45.24 -40.30
CA ASP A 2 -15.70 44.32 -41.31
C ASP A 2 -15.80 42.91 -40.72
N PRO A 3 -16.92 42.20 -40.90
CA PRO A 3 -17.10 40.83 -40.41
C PRO A 3 -16.63 39.73 -41.40
N ASP A 4 -16.09 40.09 -42.57
CA ASP A 4 -15.62 39.14 -43.60
C ASP A 4 -14.09 39.00 -43.64
N VAL A 5 -13.50 38.44 -42.59
CA VAL A 5 -12.13 37.91 -42.66
C VAL A 5 -12.19 36.40 -42.46
N ASP A 6 -12.64 35.72 -43.51
CA ASP A 6 -12.38 34.29 -43.72
C ASP A 6 -10.87 34.09 -43.68
N TYR A 7 -10.36 33.48 -42.60
CA TYR A 7 -9.03 32.88 -42.57
C TYR A 7 -9.05 31.61 -43.43
N GLU A 8 -9.18 31.76 -44.75
CA GLU A 8 -8.77 30.71 -45.69
C GLU A 8 -7.25 30.60 -45.59
N ARG A 9 -6.76 29.68 -44.75
CA ARG A 9 -5.38 29.21 -44.85
C ARG A 9 -5.21 28.65 -46.27
N PRO A 10 -4.35 29.21 -47.13
CA PRO A 10 -4.07 28.60 -48.42
C PRO A 10 -3.52 27.19 -48.17
N ASN A 11 -4.01 26.20 -48.94
CA ASN A 11 -3.53 24.81 -48.99
C ASN A 11 -4.08 23.79 -47.95
N VAL A 12 -5.38 23.81 -47.62
CA VAL A 12 -6.00 22.70 -46.85
C VAL A 12 -6.22 21.48 -47.74
N GLU A 13 -5.57 20.36 -47.42
CA GLU A 13 -5.75 19.09 -48.15
C GLU A 13 -6.98 18.34 -47.62
N THR A 14 -8.01 18.18 -48.47
CA THR A 14 -9.16 17.35 -48.13
C THR A 14 -8.82 15.87 -48.33
N ILE A 15 -9.17 15.03 -47.36
CA ILE A 15 -8.90 13.58 -47.38
C ILE A 15 -10.18 12.82 -47.13
N LYS A 16 -10.61 12.00 -48.09
CA LYS A 16 -11.69 11.03 -47.95
C LYS A 16 -11.15 9.73 -47.38
N CYS A 17 -11.48 9.44 -46.13
CA CYS A 17 -11.10 8.22 -45.42
C CYS A 17 -12.32 7.30 -45.27
N VAL A 18 -12.24 6.10 -45.85
CA VAL A 18 -13.32 5.10 -45.79
C VAL A 18 -12.97 4.03 -44.77
N VAL A 19 -13.89 3.73 -43.85
CA VAL A 19 -13.73 2.70 -42.82
C VAL A 19 -14.58 1.48 -43.18
N VAL A 20 -13.95 0.32 -43.30
CA VAL A 20 -14.57 -0.95 -43.76
C VAL A 20 -14.15 -2.13 -42.89
N GLY A 21 -14.89 -3.24 -42.98
CA GLY A 21 -14.67 -4.45 -42.20
C GLY A 21 -15.99 -5.11 -41.78
N ASP A 22 -15.89 -6.23 -41.08
CA ASP A 22 -17.05 -7.01 -40.62
C ASP A 22 -18.01 -6.20 -39.73
N ASN A 23 -19.22 -6.73 -39.56
CA ASN A 23 -20.16 -6.19 -38.58
C ASN A 23 -19.62 -6.31 -37.15
N ALA A 24 -20.00 -5.35 -36.30
CA ALA A 24 -19.68 -5.32 -34.87
C ALA A 24 -18.17 -5.28 -34.50
N VAL A 25 -17.26 -5.04 -35.46
CA VAL A 25 -15.82 -4.86 -35.18
C VAL A 25 -15.45 -3.48 -34.61
N GLY A 26 -16.42 -2.59 -34.41
CA GLY A 26 -16.18 -1.28 -33.78
C GLY A 26 -15.90 -0.10 -34.72
N LYS A 27 -16.16 -0.22 -36.03
CA LYS A 27 -15.96 0.85 -37.03
C LYS A 27 -16.65 2.16 -36.65
N THR A 28 -17.97 2.13 -36.41
CA THR A 28 -18.77 3.30 -36.03
C THR A 28 -18.27 3.92 -34.72
N ARG A 29 -17.91 3.09 -33.73
CA ARG A 29 -17.36 3.58 -32.45
C ARG A 29 -16.02 4.29 -32.63
N LEU A 30 -15.15 3.77 -33.49
CA LEU A 30 -13.86 4.39 -33.81
C LEU A 30 -14.06 5.74 -34.52
N ILE A 31 -14.98 5.82 -35.48
CA ILE A 31 -15.34 7.08 -36.16
C ILE A 31 -15.90 8.10 -35.17
N CYS A 32 -16.87 7.70 -34.33
CA CYS A 32 -17.45 8.59 -33.33
C CYS A 32 -16.38 9.09 -32.34
N ALA A 33 -15.49 8.22 -31.88
CA ALA A 33 -14.42 8.62 -30.97
C ALA A 33 -13.50 9.68 -31.59
N ARG A 34 -13.16 9.53 -32.88
CA ARG A 34 -12.38 10.55 -33.60
C ARG A 34 -13.17 11.84 -33.84
N ALA A 35 -14.42 11.75 -34.27
CA ALA A 35 -15.24 12.91 -34.60
C ALA A 35 -15.58 13.77 -33.38
N CYS A 36 -15.77 13.13 -32.21
CA CYS A 36 -16.11 13.85 -30.99
C CYS A 36 -14.91 14.51 -30.31
N ASN A 37 -13.68 13.99 -30.53
CA ASN A 37 -12.40 14.51 -30.00
C ASN A 37 -12.45 15.01 -28.54
N ALA A 38 -13.34 14.44 -27.74
CA ALA A 38 -13.63 14.84 -26.38
C ALA A 38 -13.71 13.58 -25.52
N THR A 39 -13.32 13.71 -24.25
CA THR A 39 -13.58 12.74 -23.19
C THR A 39 -15.09 12.60 -22.97
N LEU A 40 -15.76 11.94 -23.91
CA LEU A 40 -17.10 11.42 -23.68
C LEU A 40 -16.94 10.28 -22.69
N SER A 41 -17.69 10.35 -21.59
CA SER A 41 -17.74 9.23 -20.65
C SER A 41 -18.08 7.94 -21.39
N GLN A 42 -17.53 6.82 -20.93
CA GLN A 42 -17.76 5.50 -21.50
C GLN A 42 -19.27 5.21 -21.71
N TYR A 43 -20.11 5.72 -20.79
CA TYR A 43 -21.57 5.68 -20.90
C TYR A 43 -22.12 6.42 -22.13
N ARG A 44 -21.66 7.65 -22.42
CA ARG A 44 -22.12 8.42 -23.58
C ARG A 44 -21.68 7.81 -24.92
N LEU A 45 -20.50 7.19 -24.98
CA LEU A 45 -20.03 6.46 -26.16
C LEU A 45 -20.79 5.15 -26.41
N LEU A 46 -21.29 4.50 -25.35
CA LEU A 46 -22.09 3.28 -25.43
C LEU A 46 -23.59 3.57 -25.69
N ALA A 47 -24.08 4.71 -25.21
CA ALA A 47 -25.49 5.12 -25.30
C ALA A 47 -25.83 5.87 -26.60
N THR A 48 -24.85 6.36 -27.36
CA THR A 48 -25.10 6.91 -28.70
C THR A 48 -25.49 5.78 -29.65
N HIS A 49 -26.79 5.54 -29.77
CA HIS A 49 -27.37 4.74 -30.83
C HIS A 49 -27.21 5.50 -32.16
N VAL A 50 -25.99 5.57 -32.70
CA VAL A 50 -25.71 6.18 -34.01
C VAL A 50 -26.01 5.13 -35.08
N PRO A 51 -27.09 5.25 -35.87
CA PRO A 51 -27.32 4.36 -36.99
C PRO A 51 -26.20 4.58 -38.01
N THR A 52 -25.58 3.53 -38.54
CA THR A 52 -24.42 3.61 -39.48
C THR A 52 -24.68 4.44 -40.75
N VAL A 53 -25.93 4.86 -41.01
CA VAL A 53 -26.32 5.83 -42.06
C VAL A 53 -25.93 7.29 -41.72
N TRP A 54 -25.53 7.60 -40.48
CA TRP A 54 -25.24 8.98 -40.03
C TRP A 54 -23.94 9.59 -40.57
N ALA A 55 -22.92 8.79 -40.89
CA ALA A 55 -21.58 9.31 -41.18
C ALA A 55 -21.45 10.02 -42.55
N ILE A 56 -22.38 9.80 -43.48
CA ILE A 56 -22.30 10.38 -44.84
C ILE A 56 -22.88 11.79 -44.89
N ASP A 57 -23.95 12.09 -44.13
CA ASP A 57 -24.71 13.35 -44.26
C ASP A 57 -24.38 14.39 -43.16
N GLN A 58 -24.00 13.97 -41.95
CA GLN A 58 -23.76 14.89 -40.83
C GLN A 58 -22.49 15.74 -40.96
N TYR A 59 -21.45 15.25 -41.64
CA TYR A 59 -20.23 16.04 -41.93
C TYR A 59 -20.49 17.25 -42.82
N ARG A 60 -21.66 17.38 -43.46
CA ARG A 60 -22.02 18.58 -44.23
C ARG A 60 -22.93 19.54 -43.47
N VAL A 61 -23.58 19.08 -42.40
CA VAL A 61 -24.68 19.79 -41.72
C VAL A 61 -24.30 20.28 -40.33
N CYS A 62 -23.41 19.60 -39.61
CA CYS A 62 -22.98 20.01 -38.26
C CYS A 62 -21.63 20.74 -38.29
N GLN A 63 -21.64 22.05 -37.99
CA GLN A 63 -20.45 22.89 -38.02
C GLN A 63 -19.37 22.46 -37.01
N GLU A 64 -19.76 21.98 -35.82
CA GLU A 64 -18.80 21.47 -34.82
C GLU A 64 -18.03 20.24 -35.30
N VAL A 65 -18.69 19.34 -36.04
CA VAL A 65 -18.05 18.14 -36.61
C VAL A 65 -17.13 18.51 -37.77
N LEU A 66 -17.50 19.53 -38.56
CA LEU A 66 -16.67 20.10 -39.62
C LEU A 66 -15.41 20.76 -39.06
N GLU A 67 -15.53 21.55 -38.00
CA GLU A 67 -14.39 22.18 -37.33
C GLU A 67 -13.44 21.14 -36.75
N ARG A 68 -13.97 20.10 -36.07
CA ARG A 68 -13.19 18.97 -35.55
C ARG A 68 -12.61 18.05 -36.62
N SER A 69 -13.07 18.14 -37.86
CA SER A 69 -12.49 17.40 -39.00
C SER A 69 -11.18 18.00 -39.48
N ARG A 70 -10.88 19.26 -39.12
CA ARG A 70 -9.65 19.96 -39.47
C ARG A 70 -8.56 19.59 -38.48
N ASP A 71 -7.40 19.20 -39.00
CA ASP A 71 -6.23 18.87 -38.19
C ASP A 71 -4.94 19.33 -38.89
N VAL A 72 -3.81 19.27 -38.18
CA VAL A 72 -2.48 19.51 -38.75
C VAL A 72 -1.64 18.26 -38.54
N VAL A 73 -1.25 17.61 -39.63
CA VAL A 73 -0.38 16.42 -39.61
C VAL A 73 0.88 16.73 -40.40
N ASP A 74 2.05 16.57 -39.77
CA ASP A 74 3.37 16.84 -40.36
C ASP A 74 3.47 18.23 -41.05
N GLU A 75 2.99 19.27 -40.36
CA GLU A 75 2.89 20.67 -40.85
C GLU A 75 1.89 20.91 -41.99
N VAL A 76 1.12 19.91 -42.41
CA VAL A 76 0.09 20.03 -43.45
C VAL A 76 -1.29 20.19 -42.82
N SER A 77 -1.98 21.28 -43.16
CA SER A 77 -3.39 21.46 -42.77
C SER A 77 -4.29 20.53 -43.58
N VAL A 78 -5.08 19.70 -42.91
CA VAL A 78 -5.93 18.70 -43.54
C VAL A 78 -7.38 18.82 -43.10
N SER A 79 -8.31 18.40 -43.95
CA SER A 79 -9.72 18.19 -43.59
C SER A 79 -10.08 16.73 -43.85
N LEU A 80 -10.23 15.97 -42.76
CA LEU A 80 -10.49 14.53 -42.80
C LEU A 80 -11.99 14.24 -42.84
N ARG A 81 -12.47 13.66 -43.94
CA ARG A 81 -13.86 13.26 -44.12
C ARG A 81 -13.98 11.75 -43.91
N LEU A 82 -14.64 11.35 -42.83
CA LEU A 82 -14.83 9.94 -42.47
C LEU A 82 -16.09 9.38 -43.15
N TRP A 83 -15.96 8.20 -43.76
CA TRP A 83 -17.05 7.47 -44.39
C TRP A 83 -17.20 6.12 -43.69
N ASP A 84 -18.29 5.95 -42.93
CA ASP A 84 -18.66 4.66 -42.33
C ASP A 84 -19.35 3.76 -43.36
N THR A 85 -19.17 2.45 -43.23
CA THR A 85 -19.81 1.45 -44.11
C THR A 85 -20.37 0.29 -43.30
N PHE A 86 -21.50 -0.24 -43.75
CA PHE A 86 -22.02 -1.49 -43.21
C PHE A 86 -21.34 -2.71 -43.85
N GLY A 87 -21.07 -3.73 -43.05
CA GLY A 87 -20.40 -4.96 -43.50
C GLY A 87 -21.20 -5.77 -44.52
N ASP A 88 -22.54 -5.68 -44.49
CA ASP A 88 -23.41 -6.55 -45.32
C ASP A 88 -24.08 -5.82 -46.52
N HIS A 89 -23.92 -4.49 -46.63
CA HIS A 89 -24.56 -3.71 -47.70
C HIS A 89 -23.63 -3.49 -48.91
N HIS A 90 -23.44 -4.53 -49.74
CA HIS A 90 -22.53 -4.52 -50.89
C HIS A 90 -22.71 -3.34 -51.87
N LYS A 91 -23.96 -2.90 -52.12
CA LYS A 91 -24.25 -1.81 -53.06
C LYS A 91 -23.73 -0.45 -52.56
N ASP A 92 -23.84 -0.18 -51.26
CA ASP A 92 -23.44 1.09 -50.66
C ASP A 92 -21.91 1.19 -50.50
N ARG A 93 -21.23 0.06 -50.28
CA ARG A 93 -19.76 0.00 -50.19
C ARG A 93 -19.05 0.38 -51.49
N ARG A 94 -19.59 -0.07 -52.63
CA ARG A 94 -19.05 0.31 -53.96
C ARG A 94 -19.05 1.84 -54.14
N PHE A 95 -20.11 2.51 -53.70
CA PHE A 95 -20.19 3.97 -53.75
C PHE A 95 -19.20 4.63 -52.79
N ALA A 96 -19.04 4.08 -51.59
CA ALA A 96 -18.10 4.58 -50.59
C ALA A 96 -16.65 4.58 -51.11
N TYR A 97 -16.20 3.54 -51.84
CA TYR A 97 -14.84 3.47 -52.39
C TYR A 97 -14.50 4.52 -53.47
N GLY A 98 -15.51 5.13 -54.09
CA GLY A 98 -15.30 6.10 -55.16
C GLY A 98 -14.48 7.31 -54.69
N ARG A 99 -13.32 7.55 -55.34
CA ARG A 99 -12.39 8.66 -55.03
C ARG A 99 -11.89 8.66 -53.58
N SER A 100 -11.76 7.50 -52.94
CA SER A 100 -11.18 7.39 -51.61
C SER A 100 -9.68 7.64 -51.63
N ASP A 101 -9.20 8.45 -50.70
CA ASP A 101 -7.78 8.78 -50.55
C ASP A 101 -7.04 7.77 -49.66
N VAL A 102 -7.76 7.14 -48.72
CA VAL A 102 -7.26 6.07 -47.86
C VAL A 102 -8.41 5.18 -47.37
N VAL A 103 -8.12 3.91 -47.12
CA VAL A 103 -9.05 2.96 -46.52
C VAL A 103 -8.51 2.47 -45.18
N VAL A 104 -9.32 2.58 -44.13
CA VAL A 104 -9.07 1.97 -42.82
C VAL A 104 -9.84 0.65 -42.77
N LEU A 105 -9.11 -0.46 -42.77
CA LEU A 105 -9.65 -1.81 -42.75
C LEU A 105 -9.63 -2.34 -41.32
N CYS A 106 -10.81 -2.44 -40.71
CA CYS A 106 -10.96 -2.84 -39.31
C CYS A 106 -11.30 -4.32 -39.16
N PHE A 107 -10.74 -4.94 -38.14
CA PHE A 107 -11.19 -6.22 -37.58
C PHE A 107 -11.28 -6.12 -36.06
N SER A 108 -11.90 -7.11 -35.42
CA SER A 108 -12.03 -7.17 -33.96
C SER A 108 -10.95 -8.07 -33.37
N LEU A 109 -10.24 -7.58 -32.36
CA LEU A 109 -9.30 -8.38 -31.57
C LEU A 109 -9.97 -9.51 -30.78
N ALA A 110 -11.30 -9.49 -30.64
CA ALA A 110 -12.08 -10.55 -29.99
C ALA A 110 -12.84 -11.45 -30.97
N ASN A 111 -12.57 -11.34 -32.27
CA ASN A 111 -13.18 -12.21 -33.29
C ASN A 111 -12.15 -12.64 -34.35
N PRO A 112 -11.56 -13.83 -34.21
CA PRO A 112 -10.56 -14.36 -35.15
C PRO A 112 -11.05 -14.46 -36.59
N ASN A 113 -12.35 -14.69 -36.81
CA ASN A 113 -12.91 -14.75 -38.16
C ASN A 113 -12.86 -13.40 -38.87
N SER A 114 -13.03 -12.30 -38.13
CA SER A 114 -12.95 -10.96 -38.73
C SER A 114 -11.55 -10.65 -39.28
N LEU A 115 -10.49 -11.17 -38.64
CA LEU A 115 -9.12 -11.10 -39.18
C LEU A 115 -8.92 -12.03 -40.39
N ARG A 116 -9.58 -13.19 -40.44
CA ARG A 116 -9.54 -14.05 -41.63
C ARG A 116 -10.20 -13.37 -42.83
N HIS A 117 -11.35 -12.73 -42.63
CA HIS A 117 -12.09 -12.03 -43.66
C HIS A 117 -11.33 -10.83 -44.25
N VAL A 118 -10.41 -10.22 -43.48
CA VAL A 118 -9.48 -9.20 -44.01
C VAL A 118 -8.78 -9.72 -45.26
N LYS A 119 -8.26 -10.95 -45.25
CA LYS A 119 -7.53 -11.54 -46.38
C LYS A 119 -8.45 -12.14 -47.44
N THR A 120 -9.51 -12.82 -47.02
CA THR A 120 -10.34 -13.62 -47.94
C THR A 120 -11.41 -12.81 -48.64
N MET A 121 -11.82 -11.66 -48.09
CA MET A 121 -12.94 -10.86 -48.58
C MET A 121 -12.55 -9.39 -48.74
N TRP A 122 -12.20 -8.72 -47.65
CA TRP A 122 -12.12 -7.26 -47.62
C TRP A 122 -10.95 -6.69 -48.44
N TYR A 123 -9.75 -7.24 -48.28
CA TYR A 123 -8.59 -6.76 -49.03
C TYR A 123 -8.77 -6.96 -50.55
N PRO A 124 -9.21 -8.14 -51.06
CA PRO A 124 -9.57 -8.31 -52.47
C PRO A 124 -10.66 -7.34 -52.94
N GLU A 125 -11.72 -7.12 -52.15
CA GLU A 125 -12.81 -6.18 -52.50
C GLU A 125 -12.28 -4.75 -52.68
N ILE A 126 -11.48 -4.27 -51.73
CA ILE A 126 -10.86 -2.94 -51.79
C ILE A 126 -9.95 -2.83 -53.01
N LYS A 127 -9.08 -3.83 -53.25
CA LYS A 127 -8.16 -3.82 -54.40
C LYS A 127 -8.88 -3.91 -55.75
N HIS A 128 -10.06 -4.52 -55.81
CA HIS A 128 -10.89 -4.53 -57.00
C HIS A 128 -11.46 -3.15 -57.32
N PHE A 129 -12.02 -2.43 -56.34
CA PHE A 129 -12.70 -1.16 -56.57
C PHE A 129 -11.77 0.07 -56.56
N CYS A 130 -10.72 0.07 -55.74
CA CYS A 130 -9.76 1.16 -55.62
C CYS A 130 -8.30 0.64 -55.48
N PRO A 131 -7.72 0.07 -56.55
CA PRO A 131 -6.45 -0.67 -56.49
C PRO A 131 -5.25 0.13 -55.98
N ARG A 132 -5.24 1.45 -56.25
CA ARG A 132 -4.15 2.38 -55.89
C ARG A 132 -4.35 3.06 -54.53
N THR A 133 -5.50 2.89 -53.90
CA THR A 133 -5.78 3.54 -52.62
C THR A 133 -4.98 2.84 -51.51
N PRO A 134 -4.22 3.59 -50.68
CA PRO A 134 -3.51 3.03 -49.55
C PRO A 134 -4.50 2.47 -48.51
N ILE A 135 -4.08 1.40 -47.84
CA ILE A 135 -4.87 0.70 -46.83
C ILE A 135 -4.11 0.73 -45.51
N VAL A 136 -4.81 0.97 -44.41
CA VAL A 136 -4.29 0.84 -43.04
C VAL A 136 -5.10 -0.25 -42.33
N LEU A 137 -4.44 -1.29 -41.82
CA LEU A 137 -5.08 -2.36 -41.08
C LEU A 137 -5.25 -1.95 -39.60
N VAL A 138 -6.43 -2.17 -39.03
CA VAL A 138 -6.73 -1.76 -37.64
C VAL A 138 -7.39 -2.89 -36.85
N GLY A 139 -6.75 -3.27 -35.74
CA GLY A 139 -7.31 -4.15 -34.72
C GLY A 139 -8.10 -3.34 -33.69
N CYS A 140 -9.40 -3.48 -33.66
CA CYS A 140 -10.27 -2.77 -32.71
C CYS A 140 -10.53 -3.58 -31.44
N GLN A 141 -11.00 -2.89 -30.40
CA GLN A 141 -11.44 -3.47 -29.12
C GLN A 141 -10.28 -4.09 -28.32
N LEU A 142 -9.14 -3.40 -28.33
CA LEU A 142 -7.94 -3.79 -27.58
C LEU A 142 -8.20 -3.96 -26.07
N ASP A 143 -9.18 -3.24 -25.52
CA ASP A 143 -9.62 -3.36 -24.14
C ASP A 143 -9.99 -4.78 -23.72
N LEU A 144 -10.47 -5.60 -24.67
CA LEU A 144 -10.88 -6.97 -24.38
C LEU A 144 -9.72 -7.91 -24.07
N ARG A 145 -8.46 -7.52 -24.31
CA ARG A 145 -7.29 -8.34 -23.95
C ARG A 145 -7.06 -8.42 -22.43
N TYR A 146 -7.48 -7.41 -21.69
CA TYR A 146 -7.22 -7.28 -20.25
C TYR A 146 -8.50 -7.05 -19.44
N ALA A 147 -9.67 -7.14 -20.08
CA ALA A 147 -10.95 -7.03 -19.41
C ALA A 147 -11.34 -8.31 -18.68
N ASP A 148 -12.17 -8.18 -17.65
CA ASP A 148 -12.95 -9.29 -17.10
C ASP A 148 -13.98 -9.73 -18.16
N LEU A 149 -13.66 -10.81 -18.88
CA LEU A 149 -14.50 -11.33 -19.95
C LEU A 149 -15.85 -11.84 -19.45
N ASP A 150 -15.95 -12.26 -18.19
CA ASP A 150 -17.24 -12.70 -17.63
C ASP A 150 -18.15 -11.50 -17.40
N ALA A 151 -17.62 -10.40 -16.87
CA ALA A 151 -18.36 -9.14 -16.77
C ALA A 151 -18.77 -8.60 -18.15
N VAL A 152 -17.87 -8.65 -19.13
CA VAL A 152 -18.17 -8.24 -20.51
C VAL A 152 -19.27 -9.11 -21.12
N ASN A 153 -19.19 -10.43 -20.98
CA ASN A 153 -20.19 -11.34 -21.52
C ASN A 153 -21.57 -11.17 -20.85
N ARG A 154 -21.64 -10.87 -19.54
CA ARG A 154 -22.89 -10.51 -18.85
C ARG A 154 -23.53 -9.22 -19.37
N ALA A 155 -22.71 -8.24 -19.76
CA ALA A 155 -23.19 -6.94 -20.26
C ALA A 155 -23.62 -6.96 -21.74
N ARG A 156 -23.27 -8.03 -22.49
CA ARG A 156 -23.64 -8.18 -23.91
C ARG A 156 -25.07 -8.69 -24.06
N ARG A 157 -25.61 -8.61 -25.29
CA ARG A 157 -26.96 -9.09 -25.60
C ARG A 157 -27.08 -10.59 -25.25
N PRO A 158 -28.22 -11.06 -24.69
CA PRO A 158 -28.38 -12.44 -24.24
C PRO A 158 -28.10 -13.53 -25.31
N LEU A 159 -28.28 -13.22 -26.59
CA LEU A 159 -28.07 -14.15 -27.72
C LEU A 159 -26.68 -14.02 -28.38
N ALA A 160 -25.81 -13.13 -27.91
CA ALA A 160 -24.48 -12.99 -28.47
C ALA A 160 -23.59 -14.15 -28.03
N LYS A 161 -22.84 -14.75 -28.97
CA LYS A 161 -21.83 -15.77 -28.64
C LYS A 161 -20.84 -15.20 -27.60
N PRO A 162 -20.64 -15.88 -26.45
CA PRO A 162 -19.66 -15.44 -25.45
C PRO A 162 -18.26 -15.37 -26.05
N ILE A 163 -17.53 -14.31 -25.72
CA ILE A 163 -16.10 -14.17 -26.05
C ILE A 163 -15.32 -15.05 -25.10
N LYS A 164 -14.51 -15.96 -25.64
CA LYS A 164 -13.60 -16.80 -24.85
C LYS A 164 -12.19 -16.22 -24.87
N PRO A 165 -11.35 -16.52 -23.86
CA PRO A 165 -9.93 -16.15 -23.89
C PRO A 165 -9.21 -16.61 -25.17
N SER A 166 -9.58 -17.79 -25.70
CA SER A 166 -9.02 -18.33 -26.95
C SER A 166 -9.41 -17.56 -28.22
N ASP A 167 -10.46 -16.73 -28.15
CA ASP A 167 -10.91 -15.90 -29.26
C ASP A 167 -10.13 -14.57 -29.31
N ILE A 168 -9.39 -14.21 -28.25
CA ILE A 168 -8.62 -12.98 -28.17
C ILE A 168 -7.34 -13.13 -29.00
N LEU A 169 -7.19 -12.28 -30.01
CA LEU A 169 -6.04 -12.25 -30.89
C LEU A 169 -4.86 -11.53 -30.22
N PRO A 170 -3.67 -12.14 -30.16
CA PRO A 170 -2.48 -11.46 -29.70
C PRO A 170 -1.92 -10.52 -30.81
N PRO A 171 -1.09 -9.52 -30.47
CA PRO A 171 -0.64 -8.49 -31.42
C PRO A 171 0.03 -9.06 -32.67
N GLU A 172 0.73 -10.18 -32.53
CA GLU A 172 1.53 -10.80 -33.59
C GLU A 172 0.64 -11.22 -34.76
N ARG A 173 -0.60 -11.67 -34.50
CA ARG A 173 -1.54 -12.08 -35.56
C ARG A 173 -1.93 -10.94 -36.49
N GLY A 174 -2.11 -9.74 -35.95
CA GLY A 174 -2.39 -8.56 -36.75
C GLY A 174 -1.18 -8.15 -37.58
N HIS A 175 0.02 -8.19 -36.98
CA HIS A 175 1.28 -7.88 -37.65
C HIS A 175 1.59 -8.87 -38.78
N GLU A 176 1.39 -10.17 -38.58
CA GLU A 176 1.55 -11.22 -39.60
C GLU A 176 0.72 -10.91 -40.85
N VAL A 177 -0.58 -10.61 -40.66
CA VAL A 177 -1.49 -10.29 -41.77
C VAL A 177 -1.12 -8.96 -42.43
N ALA A 178 -0.72 -7.96 -41.66
CA ALA A 178 -0.29 -6.67 -42.20
C ALA A 178 0.97 -6.78 -43.06
N GLN A 179 1.94 -7.59 -42.61
CA GLN A 179 3.17 -7.88 -43.32
C GLN A 179 2.89 -8.63 -44.64
N GLU A 180 2.02 -9.65 -44.61
CA GLU A 180 1.58 -10.40 -45.79
C GLU A 180 0.91 -9.49 -46.83
N LEU A 181 0.12 -8.51 -46.38
CA LEU A 181 -0.61 -7.58 -47.24
C LEU A 181 0.20 -6.34 -47.67
N GLY A 182 1.37 -6.12 -47.07
CA GLY A 182 2.22 -4.95 -47.30
C GLY A 182 1.60 -3.63 -46.82
N VAL A 183 0.85 -3.65 -45.72
CA VAL A 183 0.13 -2.49 -45.16
C VAL A 183 0.56 -2.21 -43.71
N PRO A 184 0.51 -0.97 -43.22
CA PRO A 184 0.75 -0.67 -41.81
C PRO A 184 -0.39 -1.20 -40.93
N TYR A 185 -0.07 -1.51 -39.68
CA TYR A 185 -0.98 -2.04 -38.68
C TYR A 185 -0.99 -1.21 -37.40
N TYR A 186 -2.19 -1.02 -36.85
CA TYR A 186 -2.43 -0.31 -35.60
C TYR A 186 -3.53 -1.00 -34.81
N GLU A 187 -3.53 -0.80 -33.51
CA GLU A 187 -4.58 -1.26 -32.61
C GLU A 187 -5.26 -0.12 -31.89
N THR A 188 -6.55 -0.29 -31.59
CA THR A 188 -7.36 0.76 -30.95
C THR A 188 -8.20 0.19 -29.82
N SER A 189 -8.31 0.96 -28.74
CA SER A 189 -9.39 0.83 -27.77
C SER A 189 -10.10 2.16 -27.63
N VAL A 190 -11.38 2.18 -28.02
CA VAL A 190 -12.25 3.32 -27.76
C VAL A 190 -12.52 3.48 -26.25
N VAL A 191 -12.52 2.38 -25.50
CA VAL A 191 -12.72 2.40 -24.05
C VAL A 191 -11.53 3.03 -23.34
N ALA A 192 -10.31 2.64 -23.70
CA ALA A 192 -9.09 3.18 -23.11
C ALA A 192 -8.58 4.47 -23.80
N GLN A 193 -9.32 4.98 -24.80
CA GLN A 193 -8.91 6.11 -25.63
C GLN A 193 -7.51 5.94 -26.26
N PHE A 194 -7.14 4.69 -26.57
CA PHE A 194 -5.82 4.34 -27.09
C PHE A 194 -5.87 4.13 -28.60
N GLY A 195 -4.82 4.60 -29.29
CA GLY A 195 -4.57 4.34 -30.72
C GLY A 195 -5.47 5.08 -31.71
N ILE A 196 -6.51 5.78 -31.24
CA ILE A 196 -7.48 6.46 -32.12
C ILE A 196 -6.77 7.52 -32.97
N LYS A 197 -5.99 8.40 -32.33
CA LYS A 197 -5.24 9.45 -33.05
C LYS A 197 -4.21 8.84 -33.99
N ASP A 198 -3.48 7.83 -33.54
CA ASP A 198 -2.43 7.16 -34.32
C ASP A 198 -2.99 6.59 -35.63
N VAL A 199 -4.14 5.91 -35.59
CA VAL A 199 -4.79 5.36 -36.78
C VAL A 199 -5.10 6.45 -37.80
N PHE A 200 -5.73 7.55 -37.38
CA PHE A 200 -6.19 8.57 -38.31
C PHE A 200 -5.06 9.45 -38.83
N ASP A 201 -4.07 9.80 -38.00
CA ASP A 201 -2.88 10.53 -38.43
C ASP A 201 -2.07 9.72 -39.44
N ASN A 202 -1.92 8.41 -39.21
CA ASN A 202 -1.19 7.54 -40.13
C ASN A 202 -1.99 7.21 -41.40
N ALA A 203 -3.32 7.17 -41.34
CA ALA A 203 -4.16 7.12 -42.53
C ALA A 203 -4.01 8.40 -43.38
N ILE A 204 -3.94 9.58 -42.73
CA ILE A 204 -3.67 10.86 -43.38
C ILE A 204 -2.28 10.85 -44.04
N ARG A 205 -1.23 10.39 -43.34
CA ARG A 205 0.12 10.19 -43.90
C ARG A 205 0.08 9.30 -45.13
N ALA A 206 -0.58 8.14 -45.04
CA ALA A 206 -0.68 7.21 -46.16
C ALA A 206 -1.36 7.85 -47.39
N ALA A 207 -2.46 8.57 -47.18
CA ALA A 207 -3.18 9.31 -48.23
C ALA A 207 -2.29 10.36 -48.91
N LEU A 208 -1.64 11.22 -48.12
CA LEU A 208 -0.86 12.34 -48.63
C LEU A 208 0.44 11.89 -49.31
N VAL A 209 1.09 10.83 -48.80
CA VAL A 209 2.23 10.19 -49.46
C VAL A 209 1.81 9.62 -50.82
N SER A 210 0.70 8.88 -50.88
CA SER A 210 0.17 8.36 -52.15
C SER A 210 -0.18 9.48 -53.14
N ARG A 211 -0.81 10.56 -52.66
CA ARG A 211 -1.13 11.75 -53.47
C ARG A 211 0.12 12.44 -54.00
N ARG A 212 1.18 12.57 -53.19
CA ARG A 212 2.48 13.11 -53.62
C ARG A 212 3.10 12.29 -54.76
N HIS A 213 2.99 10.96 -54.72
CA HIS A 213 3.47 10.10 -55.81
C HIS A 213 2.71 10.35 -57.13
N LEU A 214 1.44 10.74 -57.06
CA LEU A 214 0.62 11.07 -58.23
C LEU A 214 0.76 12.54 -58.69
N GLN A 215 1.09 13.47 -57.77
CA GLN A 215 1.13 14.91 -57.98
C GLN A 215 2.46 15.52 -57.50
N PHE A 216 3.56 15.18 -58.19
CA PHE A 216 4.93 15.49 -57.74
C PHE A 216 5.26 17.00 -57.61
N TRP A 217 4.48 17.87 -58.25
CA TRP A 217 4.65 19.33 -58.19
C TRP A 217 4.19 19.97 -56.86
N LYS A 218 3.44 19.24 -56.00
CA LYS A 218 2.99 19.74 -54.69
C LYS A 218 4.14 19.78 -53.68
N SER A 219 4.83 20.91 -53.60
CA SER A 219 6.01 21.11 -52.74
C SER A 219 5.71 21.07 -51.24
N HIS A 220 4.51 21.46 -50.80
CA HIS A 220 4.10 21.44 -49.39
C HIS A 220 3.97 20.03 -48.81
N LEU A 221 3.82 19.00 -49.67
CA LEU A 221 3.76 17.60 -49.24
C LEU A 221 5.16 16.94 -49.11
N ARG A 222 6.25 17.66 -49.39
CA ARG A 222 7.61 17.08 -49.39
C ARG A 222 8.06 16.59 -48.02
N LYS A 223 7.60 17.24 -46.95
CA LYS A 223 7.92 16.90 -45.55
C LYS A 223 7.03 15.80 -44.96
N MET A 224 6.00 15.35 -45.68
CA MET A 224 5.06 14.34 -45.17
C MET A 224 5.81 13.05 -44.86
N GLN A 225 5.66 12.56 -43.63
CA GLN A 225 6.27 11.30 -43.21
C GLN A 225 5.45 10.11 -43.73
N ARG A 226 6.10 8.94 -43.83
CA ARG A 226 5.37 7.67 -44.00
C ARG A 226 4.64 7.33 -42.69
N PRO A 227 3.63 6.44 -42.74
CA PRO A 227 2.98 5.93 -41.52
C PRO A 227 4.02 5.49 -40.47
N LEU A 228 3.90 6.03 -39.27
CA LEU A 228 4.80 5.81 -38.14
C LEU A 228 4.41 4.53 -37.38
N LEU A 229 5.36 3.95 -36.64
CA LEU A 229 5.07 2.83 -35.75
C LEU A 229 4.22 3.29 -34.56
N GLN A 230 3.33 2.41 -34.09
CA GLN A 230 2.55 2.63 -32.89
C GLN A 230 3.35 2.22 -31.65
N GLU A 231 3.33 3.04 -30.61
CA GLU A 231 3.83 2.62 -29.30
C GLU A 231 2.96 1.48 -28.74
N PRO A 232 3.54 0.48 -28.04
CA PRO A 232 2.76 -0.57 -27.42
C PRO A 232 1.76 -0.04 -26.39
N PHE A 233 0.59 -0.67 -26.30
CA PHE A 233 -0.36 -0.36 -25.23
C PHE A 233 0.19 -0.81 -23.88
N LEU A 234 0.21 0.11 -22.91
CA LEU A 234 0.58 -0.16 -21.53
C LEU A 234 -0.70 -0.28 -20.68
N PRO A 235 -1.07 -1.49 -20.21
CA PRO A 235 -2.19 -1.65 -19.30
C PRO A 235 -1.98 -0.84 -18.02
N PRO A 236 -3.06 -0.35 -17.38
CA PRO A 236 -2.94 0.34 -16.10
C PRO A 236 -2.31 -0.60 -15.06
N LYS A 237 -1.43 -0.05 -14.20
CA LYS A 237 -0.84 -0.81 -13.09
C LYS A 237 -1.95 -1.36 -12.19
N PRO A 238 -1.88 -2.62 -11.74
CA PRO A 238 -2.83 -3.13 -10.76
C PRO A 238 -2.78 -2.24 -9.50
N PRO A 239 -3.92 -2.06 -8.81
CA PRO A 239 -3.92 -1.35 -7.54
C PRO A 239 -2.99 -2.07 -6.54
N PRO A 240 -2.32 -1.32 -5.65
CA PRO A 240 -1.49 -1.93 -4.61
C PRO A 240 -2.34 -2.87 -3.74
N PRO A 241 -1.75 -3.95 -3.20
CA PRO A 241 -2.46 -4.85 -2.30
C PRO A 241 -2.94 -4.10 -1.06
N LEU A 242 -4.13 -4.47 -0.57
CA LEU A 242 -4.64 -3.96 0.69
C LEU A 242 -3.91 -4.68 1.83
N ILE A 243 -3.02 -3.98 2.53
CA ILE A 243 -2.33 -4.49 3.71
C ILE A 243 -3.29 -4.41 4.90
N GLN A 244 -3.63 -5.56 5.49
CA GLN A 244 -4.39 -5.63 6.74
C GLN A 244 -3.41 -5.76 7.90
N VAL A 245 -3.38 -4.78 8.79
CA VAL A 245 -2.59 -4.86 10.02
C VAL A 245 -3.28 -5.83 10.98
N PRO A 246 -2.65 -6.96 11.35
CA PRO A 246 -3.24 -7.89 12.30
C PRO A 246 -3.48 -7.21 13.65
N ASP A 247 -4.59 -7.57 14.31
CA ASP A 247 -4.79 -7.22 15.71
C ASP A 247 -3.66 -7.79 16.56
N ALA A 248 -3.39 -7.15 17.70
CA ALA A 248 -2.44 -7.71 18.65
C ALA A 248 -2.90 -9.13 19.05
N PRO A 249 -2.04 -10.15 18.95
CA PRO A 249 -2.45 -11.51 19.25
C PRO A 249 -3.01 -11.59 20.68
N PRO A 250 -4.15 -12.27 20.91
CA PRO A 250 -4.65 -12.51 22.26
C PRO A 250 -3.55 -13.25 23.02
N GLY A 251 -2.94 -12.58 23.99
CA GLY A 251 -1.66 -13.00 24.55
C GLY A 251 -1.68 -14.46 25.02
N LEU A 252 -0.77 -15.27 24.49
CA LEU A 252 -0.42 -16.61 24.97
C LEU A 252 0.30 -16.54 26.33
N GLY A 253 -0.33 -15.89 27.32
CA GLY A 253 0.29 -15.58 28.62
C GLY A 253 1.35 -14.48 28.55
N GLY A 254 1.28 -13.62 27.53
CA GLY A 254 2.29 -12.60 27.24
C GLY A 254 1.79 -11.19 27.39
N GLY A 255 2.18 -10.54 28.47
CA GLY A 255 1.88 -9.15 28.72
C GLY A 255 2.31 -8.74 30.13
N PRO A 256 2.25 -7.44 30.47
CA PRO A 256 2.69 -6.95 31.76
C PRO A 256 2.04 -7.65 32.97
N ALA A 257 0.74 -7.92 32.92
CA ALA A 257 0.02 -8.60 34.00
C ALA A 257 0.51 -10.04 34.20
N ALA A 258 0.64 -10.81 33.11
CA ALA A 258 1.12 -12.18 33.16
C ALA A 258 2.58 -12.26 33.64
N LEU A 259 3.43 -11.30 33.23
CA LEU A 259 4.80 -11.19 33.71
C LEU A 259 4.87 -10.88 35.21
N PHE A 260 3.95 -10.07 35.75
CA PHE A 260 3.90 -9.82 37.19
C PHE A 260 3.45 -11.07 37.98
N GLN A 261 2.52 -11.86 37.44
CA GLN A 261 2.08 -13.11 38.05
C GLN A 261 3.14 -14.21 38.02
N ALA A 262 3.91 -14.29 36.92
CA ALA A 262 5.03 -15.21 36.73
C ALA A 262 6.33 -14.40 36.47
N PRO A 263 7.01 -13.92 37.53
CA PRO A 263 8.07 -12.92 37.46
C PRO A 263 9.40 -13.50 36.96
N LEU A 264 9.42 -13.89 35.69
CA LEU A 264 10.61 -14.33 34.97
C LEU A 264 11.59 -13.16 34.80
N CYS A 265 12.86 -13.37 35.14
CA CYS A 265 13.90 -12.34 35.12
C CYS A 265 13.68 -11.21 36.15
N ALA A 266 13.04 -11.50 37.29
CA ALA A 266 12.95 -10.55 38.40
C ALA A 266 14.33 -10.06 38.83
N ASP A 267 14.43 -8.77 39.16
CA ASP A 267 15.65 -8.09 39.60
C ASP A 267 15.45 -7.31 40.90
N VAL A 268 14.23 -7.32 41.45
CA VAL A 268 13.88 -6.75 42.76
C VAL A 268 12.89 -7.63 43.51
N VAL A 269 13.05 -7.69 44.82
CA VAL A 269 12.14 -8.35 45.76
C VAL A 269 11.79 -7.43 46.92
N PHE A 270 10.50 -7.29 47.20
CA PHE A 270 9.99 -6.59 48.37
C PHE A 270 9.79 -7.58 49.51
N GLN A 271 10.49 -7.36 50.62
CA GLN A 271 10.42 -8.18 51.82
C GLN A 271 9.48 -7.51 52.82
N LEU A 272 8.37 -8.18 53.14
CA LEU A 272 7.38 -7.72 54.11
C LEU A 272 7.52 -8.46 55.45
N GLN A 273 6.82 -7.97 56.47
CA GLN A 273 6.69 -8.67 57.74
C GLN A 273 6.08 -10.08 57.55
N GLY A 274 6.48 -11.02 58.40
CA GLY A 274 6.04 -12.41 58.30
C GLY A 274 6.74 -13.24 57.22
N GLY A 275 7.82 -12.72 56.61
CA GLY A 275 8.63 -13.46 55.62
C GLY A 275 8.04 -13.48 54.21
N HIS A 276 6.95 -12.75 53.96
CA HIS A 276 6.37 -12.62 52.63
C HIS A 276 7.31 -11.87 51.68
N ARG A 277 7.43 -12.38 50.45
CA ARG A 277 8.26 -11.79 49.39
C ARG A 277 7.41 -11.54 48.15
N VAL A 278 7.55 -10.35 47.57
CA VAL A 278 6.90 -9.99 46.29
C VAL A 278 7.98 -9.62 45.28
N PHE A 279 8.10 -10.43 44.23
CA PHE A 279 9.08 -10.23 43.15
C PHE A 279 8.55 -9.28 42.09
N ALA A 280 9.43 -8.44 41.53
CA ALA A 280 9.09 -7.48 40.49
C ALA A 280 10.32 -7.13 39.62
N HIS A 281 10.13 -6.15 38.73
CA HIS A 281 11.12 -5.69 37.76
C HIS A 281 11.35 -4.19 37.93
N ARG A 282 12.59 -3.77 38.20
CA ARG A 282 12.98 -2.37 38.42
C ARG A 282 12.57 -1.49 37.25
N VAL A 283 12.80 -1.93 36.01
CA VAL A 283 12.42 -1.18 34.80
C VAL A 283 10.91 -0.90 34.72
N TYR A 284 10.04 -1.86 35.08
CA TYR A 284 8.60 -1.65 35.08
C TYR A 284 8.17 -0.63 36.15
N LEU A 285 8.71 -0.76 37.36
CA LEU A 285 8.36 0.13 38.47
C LEU A 285 8.89 1.55 38.25
N ALA A 286 10.14 1.68 37.81
CA ALA A 286 10.80 2.95 37.55
C ALA A 286 10.17 3.71 36.38
N THR A 287 9.78 3.01 35.31
CA THR A 287 9.11 3.64 34.17
C THR A 287 7.68 4.07 34.48
N ALA A 288 7.03 3.42 35.45
CA ALA A 288 5.66 3.72 35.87
C ALA A 288 5.57 4.77 37.00
N CYS A 289 6.60 4.91 37.84
CA CYS A 289 6.56 5.79 39.01
C CYS A 289 7.92 6.44 39.27
N SER A 290 7.93 7.78 39.40
CA SER A 290 9.17 8.53 39.68
C SER A 290 9.79 8.14 41.02
N ARG A 291 8.98 7.78 42.02
CA ARG A 291 9.50 7.37 43.32
C ARG A 291 10.33 6.09 43.23
N PHE A 292 9.88 5.12 42.44
CA PHE A 292 10.65 3.91 42.18
C PHE A 292 11.83 4.16 41.25
N TYR A 293 11.72 5.10 40.30
CA TYR A 293 12.85 5.52 39.47
C TYR A 293 13.98 6.04 40.36
N ASP A 294 13.69 7.01 41.22
CA ASP A 294 14.65 7.59 42.14
C ASP A 294 15.23 6.52 43.07
N LEU A 295 14.37 5.66 43.66
CA LEU A 295 14.79 4.56 44.53
C LEU A 295 15.89 3.70 43.90
N PHE A 296 15.74 3.37 42.62
CA PHE A 296 16.63 2.46 41.92
C PHE A 296 17.78 3.14 41.17
N THR A 297 17.79 4.47 41.06
CA THR A 297 18.88 5.27 40.46
C THR A 297 19.72 6.05 41.47
N LEU A 298 19.36 6.05 42.76
CA LEU A 298 20.06 6.84 43.77
C LEU A 298 21.55 6.48 43.97
N GLU A 299 22.07 5.37 43.41
CA GLU A 299 23.51 5.06 43.36
C GLU A 299 23.90 4.37 42.02
N GLY A 300 25.16 4.57 41.61
CA GLY A 300 25.76 4.11 40.35
C GLY A 300 25.92 2.57 40.21
N PRO A 301 26.65 2.10 39.18
CA PRO A 301 26.66 0.69 38.79
C PRO A 301 27.07 -0.28 39.91
N PRO A 302 26.59 -1.54 39.88
CA PRO A 302 26.69 -2.54 40.96
C PRO A 302 28.11 -2.95 41.38
N GLU A 303 29.13 -2.43 40.71
CA GLU A 303 30.56 -2.73 40.92
C GLU A 303 31.22 -1.85 42.00
N THR A 304 30.60 -0.75 42.42
CA THR A 304 31.20 0.21 43.37
C THR A 304 30.67 0.15 44.81
N LEU A 305 29.83 -0.82 45.17
CA LEU A 305 29.19 -0.84 46.49
C LEU A 305 29.87 -1.80 47.47
N SER A 306 30.25 -1.24 48.62
CA SER A 306 30.48 -1.97 49.87
C SER A 306 29.19 -2.68 50.30
N GLU A 307 29.33 -3.81 51.00
CA GLU A 307 28.26 -4.69 51.50
C GLU A 307 27.37 -4.07 52.60
N GLY A 308 27.04 -2.78 52.50
CA GLY A 308 26.23 -2.05 53.48
C GLY A 308 24.74 -2.11 53.19
N ASP A 309 23.92 -2.36 54.22
CA ASP A 309 22.48 -2.15 54.19
C ASP A 309 22.18 -0.64 54.12
N ARG A 310 21.47 -0.17 53.10
CA ARG A 310 21.12 1.25 52.98
C ARG A 310 19.85 1.54 53.76
N ASP A 311 19.98 2.36 54.80
CA ASP A 311 18.83 2.86 55.55
C ASP A 311 17.98 3.83 54.70
N LEU A 312 16.70 3.50 54.53
CA LEU A 312 15.70 4.29 53.81
C LEU A 312 14.64 4.89 54.74
N SER A 313 14.79 4.77 56.06
CA SER A 313 13.83 5.26 57.06
C SER A 313 13.56 6.76 56.95
N SER A 314 14.55 7.55 56.53
CA SER A 314 14.44 8.99 56.27
C SER A 314 13.91 9.32 54.88
N TRP A 315 13.88 8.32 53.98
CA TRP A 315 13.47 8.51 52.59
C TRP A 315 11.95 8.58 52.49
N GLY A 316 11.22 7.71 53.19
CA GLY A 316 9.76 7.76 53.26
C GLY A 316 9.19 6.70 54.20
N ARG A 317 7.89 6.77 54.49
CA ARG A 317 7.26 5.86 55.48
C ARG A 317 7.04 4.43 54.98
N GLY A 318 7.27 4.15 53.69
CA GLY A 318 7.02 2.83 53.09
C GLY A 318 8.25 1.92 52.94
N PHE A 319 9.46 2.49 52.94
CA PHE A 319 10.71 1.76 52.70
C PHE A 319 11.61 1.86 53.94
N LEU A 320 12.10 0.72 54.44
CA LEU A 320 12.99 0.66 55.60
C LEU A 320 14.45 0.59 55.16
N SER A 321 14.78 -0.29 54.21
CA SER A 321 16.13 -0.43 53.71
C SER A 321 16.19 -1.02 52.30
N LEU A 322 17.32 -0.83 51.62
CA LEU A 322 17.62 -1.44 50.33
C LEU A 322 19.02 -2.04 50.36
N ARG A 323 19.14 -3.30 49.92
CA ARG A 323 20.41 -4.01 49.85
C ARG A 323 20.43 -4.99 48.68
N TRP A 324 21.62 -5.44 48.29
CA TRP A 324 21.79 -6.42 47.21
C TRP A 324 22.06 -7.80 47.80
N GLU A 325 21.21 -8.78 47.49
CA GLU A 325 21.38 -10.17 47.96
C GLU A 325 21.34 -11.15 46.79
N LEU A 326 21.97 -12.31 46.97
CA LEU A 326 21.72 -13.48 46.14
C LEU A 326 20.37 -14.08 46.54
N VAL A 327 19.42 -14.07 45.62
CA VAL A 327 18.05 -14.56 45.81
C VAL A 327 17.74 -15.58 44.74
N ALA A 328 17.18 -16.73 45.11
CA ALA A 328 16.70 -17.71 44.16
C ALA A 328 15.60 -17.11 43.27
N ASP A 329 15.80 -17.14 41.95
CA ASP A 329 14.82 -16.72 40.96
C ASP A 329 13.52 -17.54 41.15
N PRO A 330 12.36 -16.87 41.25
CA PRO A 330 11.10 -17.54 41.59
C PRO A 330 10.60 -18.52 40.52
N VAL A 331 11.11 -18.45 39.29
CA VAL A 331 10.69 -19.28 38.16
C VAL A 331 11.78 -20.27 37.76
N ALA A 332 13.03 -19.83 37.69
CA ALA A 332 14.18 -20.65 37.28
C ALA A 332 14.85 -21.39 38.44
N GLY A 333 14.61 -20.98 39.69
CA GLY A 333 15.16 -21.61 40.90
C GLY A 333 16.67 -21.41 41.09
N ARG A 334 17.34 -20.61 40.25
CA ARG A 334 18.77 -20.30 40.33
C ARG A 334 19.00 -18.99 41.07
N GLU A 335 20.07 -18.90 41.84
CA GLU A 335 20.41 -17.67 42.55
C GLU A 335 20.82 -16.55 41.58
N ARG A 336 20.24 -15.36 41.77
CA ARG A 336 20.55 -14.13 41.04
C ARG A 336 20.73 -13.00 42.03
N ARG A 337 21.63 -12.06 41.73
CA ARG A 337 21.77 -10.83 42.53
C ARG A 337 20.56 -9.93 42.27
N MET A 338 19.76 -9.68 43.31
CA MET A 338 18.54 -8.87 43.25
C MET A 338 18.59 -7.74 44.29
N ALA A 339 17.89 -6.64 44.00
CA ALA A 339 17.64 -5.60 45.00
C ALA A 339 16.58 -6.10 45.98
N VAL A 340 16.92 -6.18 47.27
CA VAL A 340 16.02 -6.54 48.35
C VAL A 340 15.59 -5.27 49.07
N VAL A 341 14.31 -4.94 48.98
CA VAL A 341 13.73 -3.75 49.60
C VAL A 341 12.91 -4.19 50.82
N ALA A 342 13.34 -3.79 52.00
CA ALA A 342 12.61 -4.03 53.24
C ALA A 342 11.46 -3.02 53.36
N MET A 343 10.24 -3.52 53.55
CA MET A 343 9.03 -2.70 53.64
C MET A 343 8.63 -2.45 55.09
N ASP A 344 8.00 -1.29 55.34
CA ASP A 344 7.43 -0.97 56.66
C ASP A 344 6.34 -1.98 57.08
N GLY A 345 6.19 -2.17 58.40
CA GLY A 345 5.22 -3.09 58.98
C GLY A 345 3.76 -2.78 58.68
N GLY A 346 3.44 -1.52 58.34
CA GLY A 346 2.12 -1.12 57.88
C GLY A 346 1.77 -1.60 56.47
N VAL A 347 2.74 -2.06 55.68
CA VAL A 347 2.52 -2.52 54.30
C VAL A 347 2.09 -3.97 54.30
N ARG A 348 0.85 -4.22 53.87
CA ARG A 348 0.29 -5.57 53.74
C ARG A 348 0.60 -6.18 52.35
N PRO A 349 0.77 -7.51 52.24
CA PRO A 349 1.12 -8.16 50.97
C PRO A 349 0.10 -7.93 49.83
N GLU A 350 -1.19 -8.07 50.10
CA GLU A 350 -2.23 -7.93 49.05
C GLU A 350 -2.36 -6.49 48.51
N PRO A 351 -2.49 -5.45 49.35
CA PRO A 351 -2.47 -4.07 48.86
C PRO A 351 -1.19 -3.71 48.11
N LEU A 352 -0.03 -4.17 48.56
CA LEU A 352 1.23 -3.97 47.83
C LEU A 352 1.18 -4.63 46.45
N ARG A 353 0.69 -5.87 46.36
CA ARG A 353 0.56 -6.60 45.09
C ARG A 353 -0.34 -5.84 44.12
N ALA A 354 -1.46 -5.30 44.58
CA ALA A 354 -2.36 -4.48 43.76
C ALA A 354 -1.69 -3.17 43.26
N VAL A 355 -0.92 -2.50 44.12
CA VAL A 355 -0.16 -1.29 43.73
C VAL A 355 0.89 -1.64 42.67
N LEU A 356 1.64 -2.73 42.86
CA LEU A 356 2.65 -3.15 41.90
C LEU A 356 2.02 -3.60 40.57
N GLU A 357 0.92 -4.35 40.59
CA GLU A 357 0.19 -4.75 39.39
C GLU A 357 -0.30 -3.55 38.58
N TYR A 358 -0.81 -2.52 39.26
CA TYR A 358 -1.15 -1.24 38.60
C TYR A 358 0.04 -0.62 37.88
N LEU A 359 1.25 -0.66 38.46
CA LEU A 359 2.44 -0.12 37.79
C LEU A 359 2.79 -0.89 36.51
N TYR A 360 2.43 -2.18 36.42
CA TYR A 360 2.62 -2.98 35.21
C TYR A 360 1.54 -2.73 34.15
N THR A 361 0.29 -2.58 34.57
CA THR A 361 -0.86 -2.62 33.65
C THR A 361 -1.45 -1.25 33.35
N GLY A 362 -1.24 -0.26 34.24
CA GLY A 362 -1.97 1.01 34.26
C GLY A 362 -3.44 0.87 34.67
N LYS A 363 -3.87 -0.33 35.05
CA LYS A 363 -5.27 -0.66 35.36
C LYS A 363 -5.43 -0.95 36.85
N LEU A 364 -6.48 -0.40 37.43
CA LEU A 364 -6.94 -0.80 38.74
C LEU A 364 -7.85 -2.04 38.56
N GLU A 365 -7.25 -3.23 38.61
CA GLU A 365 -8.04 -4.46 38.59
C GLU A 365 -8.78 -4.62 39.92
N ARG A 366 -10.07 -4.98 39.86
CA ARG A 366 -10.95 -5.12 41.03
C ARG A 366 -11.05 -6.54 41.65
N PRO A 367 -10.00 -7.40 41.79
CA PRO A 367 -10.24 -8.72 42.38
C PRO A 367 -9.75 -8.96 43.82
N HIS A 368 -8.75 -8.26 44.38
CA HIS A 368 -7.99 -8.81 45.54
C HIS A 368 -7.65 -7.84 46.70
N GLY A 369 -8.58 -7.01 47.16
CA GLY A 369 -8.35 -6.27 48.40
C GLY A 369 -9.31 -5.12 48.68
N ASP A 370 -9.27 -4.64 49.92
CA ASP A 370 -9.95 -3.41 50.34
C ASP A 370 -9.30 -2.20 49.64
N LEU A 371 -10.06 -1.53 48.76
CA LEU A 371 -9.61 -0.35 48.02
C LEU A 371 -9.04 0.73 48.93
N ARG A 372 -9.53 0.86 50.18
CA ARG A 372 -8.99 1.82 51.14
C ARG A 372 -7.56 1.48 51.54
N GLN A 373 -7.25 0.19 51.67
CA GLN A 373 -5.88 -0.27 51.97
C GLN A 373 -4.97 -0.11 50.76
N VAL A 374 -5.47 -0.35 49.54
CA VAL A 374 -4.72 -0.06 48.29
C VAL A 374 -4.41 1.42 48.20
N GLY A 375 -5.37 2.30 48.47
CA GLY A 375 -5.18 3.75 48.50
C GLY A 375 -4.15 4.19 49.55
N ALA A 376 -4.18 3.60 50.75
CA ALA A 376 -3.22 3.91 51.82
C ALA A 376 -1.79 3.51 51.43
N VAL A 377 -1.60 2.33 50.81
CA VAL A 377 -0.27 1.91 50.32
C VAL A 377 0.16 2.74 49.11
N ALA A 378 -0.76 3.09 48.20
CA ALA A 378 -0.45 3.96 47.07
C ALA A 378 0.01 5.35 47.53
N GLU A 379 -0.60 5.91 48.58
CA GLU A 379 -0.16 7.15 49.20
C GLU A 379 1.22 7.01 49.85
N LEU A 380 1.44 5.92 50.60
CA LEU A 380 2.70 5.63 51.27
C LEU A 380 3.90 5.49 50.30
N LEU A 381 3.63 4.92 49.12
CA LEU A 381 4.62 4.70 48.06
C LEU A 381 4.63 5.83 47.01
N GLU A 382 3.87 6.91 47.25
CA GLU A 382 3.77 8.07 46.36
C GLU A 382 3.33 7.73 44.92
N VAL A 383 2.48 6.71 44.77
CA VAL A 383 1.82 6.35 43.51
C VAL A 383 0.56 7.18 43.34
N PHE A 384 0.75 8.47 43.05
CA PHE A 384 -0.34 9.47 43.05
C PHE A 384 -1.48 9.15 42.08
N ASP A 385 -1.18 8.67 40.87
CA ASP A 385 -2.21 8.33 39.88
C ASP A 385 -3.16 7.25 40.42
N LEU A 386 -2.62 6.20 41.03
CA LEU A 386 -3.41 5.13 41.64
C LEU A 386 -4.21 5.65 42.83
N ARG A 387 -3.60 6.47 43.69
CA ARG A 387 -4.29 7.09 44.83
C ARG A 387 -5.50 7.91 44.37
N MET A 388 -5.35 8.68 43.29
CA MET A 388 -6.45 9.42 42.67
C MET A 388 -7.51 8.49 42.08
N MET A 389 -7.10 7.42 41.37
CA MET A 389 -8.04 6.45 40.81
C MET A 389 -8.87 5.76 41.90
N VAL A 390 -8.23 5.35 43.00
CA VAL A 390 -8.92 4.76 44.16
C VAL A 390 -9.91 5.75 44.77
N ALA A 391 -9.55 7.02 44.92
CA ALA A 391 -10.47 8.05 45.43
C ALA A 391 -11.70 8.21 44.52
N ASN A 392 -11.50 8.28 43.20
CA ASN A 392 -12.58 8.34 42.22
C ASN A 392 -13.50 7.12 42.30
N GLU A 393 -12.94 5.91 42.45
CA GLU A 393 -13.74 4.69 42.62
C GLU A 393 -14.60 4.73 43.91
N LEU A 394 -14.02 5.17 45.02
CA LEU A 394 -14.73 5.29 46.30
C LEU A 394 -15.83 6.35 46.26
N ASN A 395 -15.66 7.40 45.46
CA ASN A 395 -16.63 8.48 45.26
C ASN A 395 -17.66 8.21 44.15
N GLN A 396 -17.60 7.05 43.49
CA GLN A 396 -18.43 6.71 42.31
C GLN A 396 -18.18 7.60 41.07
N GLU A 397 -16.98 8.17 40.95
CA GLU A 397 -16.51 9.05 39.86
C GLU A 397 -15.54 8.31 38.89
N SER A 398 -15.67 6.99 38.77
CA SER A 398 -14.77 6.13 37.99
C SER A 398 -14.59 6.53 36.52
N PHE A 399 -15.53 7.28 35.93
CA PHE A 399 -15.41 7.80 34.57
C PHE A 399 -14.18 8.71 34.37
N MET A 400 -13.71 9.40 35.43
CA MET A 400 -12.52 10.25 35.38
C MET A 400 -11.21 9.43 35.24
N ASN A 401 -11.25 8.13 35.56
CA ASN A 401 -10.07 7.26 35.51
C ASN A 401 -9.55 7.01 34.08
N GLN A 402 -10.37 7.27 33.05
CA GLN A 402 -9.95 7.11 31.66
C GLN A 402 -8.81 8.07 31.29
N GLU A 403 -8.90 9.33 31.70
CA GLU A 403 -7.86 10.34 31.41
C GLU A 403 -6.58 10.10 32.23
N ILE A 404 -6.73 9.66 33.49
CA ILE A 404 -5.59 9.27 34.33
C ILE A 404 -4.84 8.10 33.67
N THR A 405 -5.57 7.09 33.20
CA THR A 405 -5.00 5.91 32.54
C THR A 405 -4.25 6.29 31.26
N LYS A 406 -4.84 7.16 30.42
CA LYS A 406 -4.16 7.67 29.21
C LYS A 406 -2.88 8.42 29.56
N ALA A 407 -2.94 9.35 30.51
CA ALA A 407 -1.78 10.14 30.93
C ALA A 407 -0.66 9.26 31.51
N PHE A 408 -1.03 8.23 32.30
CA PHE A 408 -0.10 7.24 32.82
C PHE A 408 0.65 6.52 31.69
N HIS A 409 -0.07 5.98 30.71
CA HIS A 409 0.56 5.25 29.59
C HIS A 409 1.46 6.15 28.73
N VAL A 410 1.07 7.41 28.50
CA VAL A 410 1.90 8.38 27.76
C VAL A 410 3.19 8.68 28.52
N ARG A 411 3.10 9.00 29.82
CA ARG A 411 4.29 9.28 30.65
C ARG A 411 5.23 8.07 30.71
N ARG A 412 4.66 6.89 30.90
CA ARG A 412 5.42 5.65 30.95
C ARG A 412 6.11 5.35 29.62
N ALA A 413 5.41 5.47 28.48
CA ALA A 413 6.02 5.27 27.17
C ALA A 413 7.22 6.20 26.94
N ASN A 414 7.09 7.48 27.30
CA ASN A 414 8.19 8.44 27.20
C ASN A 414 9.39 8.04 28.08
N ARG A 415 9.14 7.61 29.32
CA ARG A 415 10.21 7.17 30.23
C ARG A 415 10.87 5.87 29.79
N VAL A 416 10.10 4.95 29.19
CA VAL A 416 10.65 3.73 28.59
C VAL A 416 11.57 4.06 27.41
N LYS A 417 11.19 5.02 26.55
CA LYS A 417 12.06 5.51 25.47
C LYS A 417 13.35 6.12 26.00
N GLU A 418 13.28 6.88 27.08
CA GLU A 418 14.46 7.44 27.75
C GLU A 418 15.38 6.33 28.30
N CYS A 419 14.82 5.31 28.97
CA CYS A 419 15.59 4.19 29.49
C CYS A 419 16.27 3.40 28.35
N LEU A 420 15.56 3.16 27.24
CA LEU A 420 16.11 2.53 26.05
C LEU A 420 17.26 3.34 25.43
N ALA A 421 17.09 4.67 25.31
CA ALA A 421 18.10 5.55 24.73
C ALA A 421 19.38 5.65 25.59
N LYS A 422 19.23 5.64 26.92
CA LYS A 422 20.34 5.78 27.87
C LYS A 422 20.90 4.44 28.38
N GLY A 423 20.24 3.32 28.10
CA GLY A 423 20.57 2.00 28.66
C GLY A 423 20.32 1.89 30.17
N VAL A 424 19.50 2.76 30.75
CA VAL A 424 19.23 2.76 32.20
C VAL A 424 18.35 1.56 32.55
N PHE A 425 18.80 0.75 33.51
CA PHE A 425 18.20 -0.54 33.88
C PHE A 425 18.35 -1.66 32.84
N ALA A 426 19.19 -1.50 31.81
CA ALA A 426 19.45 -2.58 30.87
C ALA A 426 20.09 -3.79 31.58
N ASP A 427 19.57 -4.98 31.30
CA ASP A 427 20.03 -6.26 31.87
C ASP A 427 20.42 -7.28 30.77
N VAL A 428 20.50 -6.81 29.53
CA VAL A 428 21.11 -7.51 28.38
C VAL A 428 21.60 -6.52 27.34
N VAL A 429 22.69 -6.85 26.67
CA VAL A 429 23.21 -6.12 25.51
C VAL A 429 23.16 -7.04 24.29
N PHE A 430 22.54 -6.59 23.20
CA PHE A 430 22.57 -7.31 21.93
C PHE A 430 23.76 -6.86 21.10
N ARG A 431 24.63 -7.79 20.72
CA ARG A 431 25.70 -7.55 19.74
C ARG A 431 25.17 -7.83 18.34
N VAL A 432 25.11 -6.77 17.54
CA VAL A 432 24.63 -6.76 16.14
C VAL A 432 25.78 -6.42 15.20
N ASP A 433 25.53 -6.40 13.89
CA ASP A 433 26.61 -6.35 12.90
C ASP A 433 27.40 -5.03 12.92
N ASP A 434 26.75 -3.93 13.29
CA ASP A 434 27.30 -2.57 13.32
C ASP A 434 27.45 -1.98 14.74
N GLY A 435 27.22 -2.76 15.79
CA GLY A 435 27.40 -2.28 17.17
C GLY A 435 26.69 -3.07 18.26
N GLU A 436 26.37 -2.38 19.34
CA GLU A 436 25.75 -2.96 20.54
C GLU A 436 24.50 -2.16 20.93
N VAL A 437 23.43 -2.88 21.29
CA VAL A 437 22.14 -2.27 21.68
C VAL A 437 21.73 -2.78 23.07
N PRO A 438 21.74 -1.93 24.11
CA PRO A 438 21.24 -2.30 25.44
C PRO A 438 19.72 -2.48 25.41
N ALA A 439 19.24 -3.49 26.13
CA ALA A 439 17.82 -3.80 26.23
C ALA A 439 17.45 -4.37 27.61
N HIS A 440 16.16 -4.58 27.82
CA HIS A 440 15.56 -4.96 29.09
C HIS A 440 14.77 -6.26 28.91
N LYS A 441 15.31 -7.39 29.39
CA LYS A 441 14.65 -8.71 29.33
C LYS A 441 13.19 -8.63 29.75
N PRO A 442 12.79 -7.96 30.86
CA PRO A 442 11.38 -7.90 31.27
C PRO A 442 10.45 -7.26 30.23
N LEU A 443 10.89 -6.20 29.54
CA LEU A 443 10.07 -5.55 28.50
C LEU A 443 10.03 -6.38 27.21
N LEU A 444 11.14 -7.04 26.87
CA LEU A 444 11.22 -7.93 25.70
C LEU A 444 10.32 -9.14 25.83
N ILE A 445 10.43 -9.86 26.94
CA ILE A 445 9.64 -11.07 27.19
C ILE A 445 8.17 -10.77 27.40
N ALA A 446 7.77 -9.51 27.64
CA ALA A 446 6.36 -9.14 27.73
C ALA A 446 5.74 -8.95 26.33
N GLY A 447 6.51 -8.44 25.36
CA GLY A 447 6.04 -8.10 24.02
C GLY A 447 6.39 -9.10 22.91
N CYS A 448 7.32 -10.03 23.15
CA CYS A 448 7.81 -10.96 22.13
C CYS A 448 7.95 -12.38 22.66
N ASP A 449 7.18 -13.32 22.11
CA ASP A 449 7.20 -14.73 22.51
C ASP A 449 8.52 -15.41 22.16
N TRP A 450 9.15 -15.03 21.05
CA TRP A 450 10.50 -15.51 20.68
C TRP A 450 11.54 -15.15 21.75
N MET A 451 11.53 -13.89 22.23
CA MET A 451 12.42 -13.45 23.29
C MET A 451 12.05 -14.06 24.65
N ARG A 452 10.76 -14.29 24.93
CA ARG A 452 10.33 -15.04 26.12
C ARG A 452 10.88 -16.46 26.11
N ALA A 453 10.88 -17.13 24.96
CA ALA A 453 11.46 -18.47 24.83
C ALA A 453 12.98 -18.45 25.05
N MET A 454 13.68 -17.46 24.48
CA MET A 454 15.14 -17.28 24.63
C MET A 454 15.55 -17.07 26.10
N PHE A 455 14.82 -16.22 26.84
CA PHE A 455 15.20 -15.84 28.21
C PHE A 455 14.62 -16.75 29.30
N ARG A 456 13.91 -17.83 28.94
CA ARG A 456 13.31 -18.76 29.91
C ARG A 456 14.09 -20.06 30.04
N GLY A 457 14.08 -20.68 31.22
CA GLY A 457 14.57 -22.05 31.41
C GLY A 457 16.10 -22.14 31.46
N GLY A 458 16.66 -23.21 30.88
CA GLY A 458 18.09 -23.53 30.96
C GLY A 458 18.97 -22.95 29.84
N PHE A 459 18.42 -22.12 28.94
CA PHE A 459 19.16 -21.55 27.80
C PHE A 459 20.26 -20.59 28.26
N ARG A 460 21.32 -20.47 27.46
CA ARG A 460 22.49 -19.65 27.79
C ARG A 460 22.12 -18.18 27.95
N GLU A 461 21.25 -17.72 27.09
CA GLU A 461 20.80 -16.34 26.95
C GLU A 461 20.01 -15.87 28.18
N SER A 462 19.37 -16.79 28.92
CA SER A 462 18.65 -16.47 30.16
C SER A 462 19.55 -15.78 31.19
N TYR A 463 20.82 -16.17 31.27
CA TYR A 463 21.82 -15.64 32.22
C TYR A 463 22.96 -14.86 31.56
N ALA A 464 22.95 -14.71 30.23
CA ALA A 464 23.94 -13.91 29.55
C ALA A 464 23.61 -12.42 29.71
N ASP A 465 24.64 -11.62 29.99
CA ASP A 465 24.58 -10.14 29.92
C ASP A 465 24.74 -9.65 28.47
N GLU A 466 25.20 -10.52 27.57
CA GLU A 466 25.40 -10.24 26.15
C GLU A 466 24.83 -11.36 25.28
N VAL A 467 24.05 -11.01 24.26
CA VAL A 467 23.44 -11.94 23.30
C VAL A 467 23.80 -11.51 21.87
N SER A 468 24.36 -12.42 21.07
CA SER A 468 24.67 -12.14 19.67
C SER A 468 23.42 -12.31 18.79
N LEU A 469 23.13 -11.31 17.97
CA LEU A 469 22.03 -11.32 17.01
C LEU A 469 22.56 -10.91 15.62
N PRO A 470 23.25 -11.82 14.89
CA PRO A 470 23.85 -11.49 13.60
C PRO A 470 22.80 -11.33 12.50
N GLY A 471 23.13 -10.60 11.44
CA GLY A 471 22.22 -10.33 10.31
C GLY A 471 21.19 -9.24 10.61
N THR A 472 21.56 -8.28 11.44
CA THR A 472 20.77 -7.10 11.76
C THR A 472 21.68 -5.96 12.20
N ASN A 473 21.14 -4.75 12.17
CA ASN A 473 21.85 -3.53 12.52
C ASN A 473 21.19 -2.83 13.73
N CYS A 474 21.88 -1.84 14.28
CA CYS A 474 21.44 -1.08 15.45
C CYS A 474 20.11 -0.35 15.20
N ALA A 475 19.90 0.20 14.01
CA ALA A 475 18.69 0.96 13.67
C ALA A 475 17.45 0.04 13.64
N CYS A 476 17.53 -1.10 12.97
CA CYS A 476 16.45 -2.09 12.87
C CYS A 476 16.13 -2.67 14.25
N LEU A 477 17.16 -3.04 15.04
CA LEU A 477 16.93 -3.57 16.37
C LEU A 477 16.28 -2.50 17.27
N ARG A 478 16.77 -1.25 17.28
CA ARG A 478 16.14 -0.15 18.06
C ARG A 478 14.69 0.09 17.66
N ALA A 479 14.36 0.03 16.37
CA ALA A 479 12.98 0.18 15.90
C ALA A 479 12.07 -0.95 16.42
N VAL A 480 12.57 -2.20 16.41
CA VAL A 480 11.87 -3.33 17.01
C VAL A 480 11.71 -3.14 18.53
N LEU A 481 12.76 -2.69 19.23
CA LEU A 481 12.69 -2.46 20.68
C LEU A 481 11.66 -1.37 21.03
N ASP A 482 11.66 -0.24 20.31
CA ASP A 482 10.67 0.83 20.51
C ASP A 482 9.24 0.32 20.29
N PHE A 483 9.03 -0.49 19.24
CA PHE A 483 7.74 -1.11 18.97
C PHE A 483 7.33 -2.10 20.08
N LEU A 484 8.21 -3.00 20.51
CA LEU A 484 7.91 -3.95 21.59
C LEU A 484 7.59 -3.26 22.91
N TYR A 485 8.21 -2.10 23.15
CA TYR A 485 8.12 -1.38 24.42
C TYR A 485 6.91 -0.45 24.49
N THR A 486 6.50 0.11 23.35
CA THR A 486 5.44 1.14 23.29
C THR A 486 4.22 0.71 22.50
N GLY A 487 4.32 -0.34 21.69
CA GLY A 487 3.28 -0.77 20.75
C GLY A 487 3.12 0.15 19.53
N VAL A 488 4.02 1.13 19.36
CA VAL A 488 3.99 2.14 18.30
C VAL A 488 5.24 1.99 17.44
N PHE A 489 5.06 1.99 16.12
CA PHE A 489 6.15 2.06 15.17
C PHE A 489 6.29 3.49 14.64
N THR A 490 7.51 4.01 14.60
CA THR A 490 7.82 5.32 14.01
C THR A 490 9.03 5.14 13.08
N PRO A 491 8.86 5.24 11.77
CA PRO A 491 9.97 5.06 10.83
C PRO A 491 10.97 6.21 10.95
N THR A 492 12.25 5.86 10.93
CA THR A 492 13.36 6.83 10.90
C THR A 492 14.06 6.82 9.53
N PRO A 493 14.73 7.90 9.12
CA PRO A 493 15.33 7.99 7.79
C PRO A 493 16.48 6.99 7.52
N ASP A 494 17.13 6.51 8.58
CA ASP A 494 18.22 5.54 8.58
C ASP A 494 17.75 4.07 8.56
N LEU A 495 16.44 3.84 8.56
CA LEU A 495 15.84 2.51 8.64
C LEU A 495 15.69 1.87 7.25
N ASP A 496 16.37 0.75 7.03
CA ASP A 496 16.16 -0.09 5.85
C ASP A 496 14.91 -0.97 6.05
N ALA A 497 13.90 -0.76 5.21
CA ALA A 497 12.64 -1.49 5.30
C ALA A 497 12.79 -3.01 5.05
N MET A 498 13.71 -3.41 4.17
CA MET A 498 13.92 -4.83 3.88
C MET A 498 14.61 -5.53 5.04
N GLU A 499 15.63 -4.90 5.64
CA GLU A 499 16.31 -5.45 6.81
C GLU A 499 15.38 -5.53 8.02
N LEU A 500 14.52 -4.53 8.22
CA LEU A 500 13.50 -4.56 9.25
C LEU A 500 12.48 -5.69 9.02
N LEU A 501 12.03 -5.90 7.77
CA LEU A 501 11.11 -6.99 7.44
C LEU A 501 11.73 -8.37 7.73
N ILE A 502 13.03 -8.55 7.45
CA ILE A 502 13.75 -9.78 7.78
C ILE A 502 13.81 -9.99 9.31
N LEU A 503 14.13 -8.94 10.07
CA LEU A 503 14.21 -9.01 11.52
C LEU A 503 12.83 -9.29 12.15
N THR A 504 11.78 -8.64 11.67
CA THR A 504 10.41 -8.80 12.19
C THR A 504 9.87 -10.21 11.93
N ASP A 505 10.14 -10.79 10.76
CA ASP A 505 9.82 -12.18 10.46
C ASP A 505 10.56 -13.15 11.39
N ARG A 506 11.89 -12.98 11.55
CA ARG A 506 12.72 -13.78 12.45
C ARG A 506 12.23 -13.77 13.90
N LEU A 507 11.76 -12.62 14.37
CA LEU A 507 11.23 -12.42 15.73
C LEU A 507 9.73 -12.74 15.84
N CYS A 508 9.09 -13.18 14.75
CA CYS A 508 7.67 -13.48 14.66
C CYS A 508 6.76 -12.30 15.08
N LEU A 509 6.99 -11.12 14.49
CA LEU A 509 6.28 -9.87 14.76
C LEU A 509 5.38 -9.44 13.58
N PRO A 510 4.28 -10.17 13.29
CA PRO A 510 3.46 -9.94 12.09
C PRO A 510 2.77 -8.57 12.09
N ARG A 511 2.51 -7.99 13.26
CA ARG A 511 1.92 -6.65 13.38
C ARG A 511 2.91 -5.55 12.99
N LEU A 512 4.19 -5.68 13.38
CA LEU A 512 5.22 -4.73 12.94
C LEU A 512 5.56 -4.91 11.47
N GLN A 513 5.52 -6.14 10.96
CA GLN A 513 5.73 -6.44 9.54
C GLN A 513 4.67 -5.80 8.62
N ALA A 514 3.44 -5.62 9.12
CA ALA A 514 2.34 -5.02 8.38
C ALA A 514 2.29 -3.48 8.46
N LEU A 515 2.95 -2.88 9.46
CA LEU A 515 3.07 -1.42 9.64
C LEU A 515 4.20 -0.87 8.77
#